data_AF-A0A9X8DUT5-F1
#
_entry.id   AF-A0A9X8DUT5-F1
#
_cell.length_a   1.000
_cell.length_b   1.000
_cell.length_c   1.000
_cell.angle_alpha   90.00
_cell.angle_beta   90.00
_cell.angle_gamma   90.00
#
_symmetry.space_group_name_H-M   'P 1'
#
loop_
_entity.id
_entity.type
_entity.pdbx_description
1 polymer ?
#
loop_
_entity_poly.entity_id
_entity_poly.type
_entity_poly.pdbx_seq_one_letter_code
_entity_poly.pdbx_strand_id
1 'polypeptide(L)' 'MSISSGQQPLQAYCGHWYHHDCLGPILQSPPFVHGCKACHVILHHPLWSTNVDELKRGHERAIRQAKELEEIADMF' A
#
# COMPACT_ATOMS: atom_id res chain seq x y z
N MET A 1 2.55 22.48 15.27
CA MET A 1 2.80 21.52 14.16
C MET A 1 2.93 20.16 14.79
N SER A 2 1.85 19.37 14.78
CA SER A 2 1.79 18.07 15.45
C SER A 2 2.54 17.07 14.58
N ILE A 3 3.79 16.77 14.94
CA ILE A 3 4.50 15.63 14.35
C ILE A 3 3.87 14.40 14.99
N SER A 4 3.02 13.70 14.23
CA SER A 4 2.35 12.48 14.65
C SER A 4 3.38 11.47 15.14
N SER A 5 3.55 11.39 16.45
CA SER A 5 4.42 10.44 17.15
C SER A 5 3.85 9.04 16.99
N GLY A 6 4.29 8.32 15.95
CA GLY A 6 3.90 6.92 15.73
C GLY A 6 4.32 6.29 14.41
N GLN A 7 4.56 7.07 13.35
CA GLN A 7 4.93 6.50 12.04
C GLN A 7 6.44 6.27 11.96
N GLN A 8 6.88 5.03 12.19
CA GLN A 8 8.26 4.66 11.92
C GLN A 8 8.51 4.73 10.40
N PRO A 9 9.54 5.50 9.96
CA PRO A 9 9.88 5.53 8.55
C PRO A 9 10.47 4.18 8.13
N LEU A 10 10.12 3.76 6.92
CA LEU A 10 10.61 2.53 6.32
C LEU A 10 11.61 2.86 5.22
N GLN A 11 12.68 2.08 5.14
CA GLN A 11 13.64 2.18 4.06
C GLN A 11 13.28 1.16 2.97
N ALA A 12 12.92 1.65 1.79
CA ALA A 12 12.74 0.80 0.62
C ALA A 12 14.07 0.18 0.17
N TYR A 13 14.03 -0.90 -0.61
CA TYR A 13 15.24 -1.59 -1.09
C TYR A 13 16.20 -0.68 -1.87
N CYS A 14 15.66 0.33 -2.56
CA CYS A 14 16.44 1.34 -3.27
C CYS A 14 17.17 2.36 -2.34
N GLY A 15 17.08 2.20 -1.02
CA GLY A 15 17.74 3.05 -0.01
C GLY A 15 16.96 4.29 0.41
N HIS A 16 15.85 4.63 -0.27
CA HIS A 16 15.03 5.80 0.02
C HIS A 16 13.98 5.53 1.12
N TRP A 17 13.67 6.56 1.89
CA TRP A 17 12.76 6.49 3.04
C TRP A 17 11.33 6.87 2.67
N TYR A 18 10.36 6.17 3.26
CA TYR A 18 8.93 6.41 3.10
C TYR A 18 8.20 6.26 4.44
N HIS A 19 7.06 6.92 4.59
CA HIS A 19 6.16 6.61 5.69
C HIS A 19 5.56 5.22 5.50
N HIS A 20 5.46 4.45 6.59
CA HIS A 20 4.78 3.14 6.58
C HIS A 20 3.38 3.23 5.94
N ASP A 21 2.61 4.25 6.33
CA ASP A 21 1.23 4.44 5.90
C ASP A 21 1.08 4.96 4.47
N CYS A 22 2.17 5.44 3.86
CA CYS A 22 2.18 5.81 2.45
C CYS A 22 2.69 4.67 1.58
N LEU A 23 3.75 3.98 2.00
CA LEU A 23 4.40 2.96 1.19
C LEU A 23 3.52 1.72 0.98
N GLY A 24 2.82 1.29 2.03
CA GLY A 24 1.94 0.11 1.97
C GLY A 24 0.82 0.25 0.93
N PRO A 25 0.00 1.32 0.99
CA PRO A 25 -1.04 1.57 -0.01
C PRO A 25 -0.49 1.71 -1.42
N ILE A 26 0.68 2.34 -1.62
CA ILE A 26 1.31 2.43 -2.94
C ILE A 26 1.62 1.03 -3.48
N LEU A 27 2.29 0.18 -2.72
CA LEU A 27 2.68 -1.16 -3.19
C LEU A 27 1.50 -2.12 -3.39
N GLN A 28 0.42 -1.93 -2.64
CA GLN A 28 -0.79 -2.78 -2.71
C GLN A 28 -1.88 -2.25 -3.64
N SER A 29 -1.66 -1.13 -4.32
CA SER A 29 -2.61 -0.56 -5.27
C SER A 29 -2.11 -0.70 -6.72
N PRO A 30 -3.03 -0.90 -7.69
CA PRO A 30 -2.70 -0.89 -9.11
C PRO A 30 -1.92 0.39 -9.49
N PRO A 31 -0.88 0.30 -10.34
CA PRO A 31 -0.43 -0.85 -11.13
C PRO A 31 0.43 -1.90 -10.41
N PHE A 32 0.52 -1.90 -9.07
CA PHE A 32 1.31 -2.82 -8.22
C PHE A 32 2.83 -2.77 -8.41
N VAL A 33 3.29 -2.10 -9.46
CA VAL A 33 4.70 -1.87 -9.80
C VAL A 33 4.87 -0.37 -9.91
N HIS A 34 5.55 0.22 -8.93
CA HIS A 34 5.76 1.67 -8.84
C HIS A 34 7.25 1.97 -8.85
N GLY A 35 7.66 3.01 -9.57
CA GLY A 35 9.03 3.51 -9.54
C GLY A 35 9.26 4.45 -8.36
N CYS A 36 10.43 4.36 -7.72
CA CYS A 36 10.88 5.34 -6.75
C CYS A 36 10.96 6.71 -7.41
N LYS A 37 10.43 7.75 -6.75
CA LYS A 37 10.44 9.11 -7.31
C LYS A 37 11.83 9.75 -7.40
N ALA A 38 12.80 9.27 -6.62
CA ALA A 38 14.16 9.80 -6.59
C ALA A 38 15.08 9.07 -7.57
N CYS A 39 15.07 7.73 -7.59
CA CYS A 39 15.99 6.93 -8.41
C CYS A 39 15.34 6.11 -9.51
N HIS A 40 14.01 6.13 -9.65
CA HIS A 40 13.24 5.44 -10.69
C HIS A 40 13.37 3.90 -10.73
N VAL A 41 14.06 3.30 -9.77
CA VAL A 41 14.08 1.85 -9.55
C VAL A 41 12.72 1.39 -9.02
N ILE A 42 12.31 0.16 -9.36
CA ILE A 42 11.05 -0.43 -8.87
C ILE A 42 11.07 -0.48 -7.34
N LEU A 43 10.00 0.01 -6.72
CA LEU A 43 9.81 0.01 -5.28
C LEU A 43 9.54 -1.40 -4.78
N HIS A 44 10.39 -1.82 -3.86
CA HIS A 44 10.25 -3.07 -3.13
C HIS A 44 10.53 -2.83 -1.65
N HIS A 45 9.75 -3.48 -0.79
CA HIS A 45 9.98 -3.48 0.65
C HIS A 45 9.55 -4.84 1.24
N PRO A 46 10.33 -5.46 2.15
CA PRO A 46 10.09 -6.83 2.62
C PRO A 46 8.74 -7.08 3.30
N LEU A 47 8.09 -6.04 3.82
CA LEU A 47 6.79 -6.15 4.49
C LEU A 47 5.62 -6.46 3.52
N TRP A 48 5.79 -6.24 2.21
CA TRP A 48 4.73 -6.45 1.23
C TRP A 48 5.17 -7.41 0.13
N SER A 49 4.24 -8.26 -0.31
CA SER A 49 4.49 -9.22 -1.39
C SER A 49 4.81 -8.49 -2.70
N THR A 50 5.72 -9.06 -3.47
CA THR A 50 6.03 -8.62 -4.83
C THR A 50 5.30 -9.45 -5.89
N ASN A 51 4.52 -10.46 -5.46
CA ASN A 51 3.74 -11.30 -6.36
C ASN A 51 2.47 -10.55 -6.80
N VAL A 52 2.46 -10.10 -8.05
CA VAL A 52 1.35 -9.31 -8.61
C VAL A 52 0.01 -10.05 -8.57
N ASP A 53 0.00 -11.38 -8.72
CA ASP A 53 -1.24 -12.16 -8.69
C ASP A 53 -1.83 -12.27 -7.28
N GLU A 54 -0.99 -12.22 -6.24
CA GLU A 54 -1.44 -12.11 -4.85
C GLU A 54 -1.99 -10.72 -4.56
N LEU A 55 -1.30 -9.68 -5.03
CA LEU A 55 -1.72 -8.30 -4.83
C LEU A 55 -3.05 -8.00 -5.52
N LYS A 56 -3.24 -8.47 -6.76
CA LYS A 56 -4.52 -8.37 -7.48
C LYS A 56 -5.66 -9.03 -6.71
N ARG A 57 -5.47 -10.29 -6.31
CA ARG A 57 -6.47 -11.02 -5.51
C ARG A 57 -6.75 -10.34 -4.17
N GLY A 58 -5.74 -9.78 -3.52
CA GLY A 58 -5.89 -9.00 -2.28
C GLY A 58 -6.71 -7.74 -2.50
N HIS A 59 -6.41 -7.00 -3.56
CA HIS A 59 -7.11 -5.78 -3.93
C HIS A 59 -8.58 -6.03 -4.28
N GLU A 60 -8.87 -7.06 -5.08
CA GLU A 60 -10.23 -7.49 -5.42
C GLU A 60 -11.04 -7.87 -4.17
N ARG A 61 -10.43 -8.59 -3.23
CA ARG A 61 -11.07 -8.91 -1.93
C ARG A 61 -11.36 -7.67 -1.12
N ALA A 62 -10.42 -6.72 -1.04
CA ALA A 62 -10.61 -5.47 -0.31
C ALA A 62 -11.75 -4.63 -0.91
N ILE A 63 -11.82 -4.53 -2.24
CA ILE A 63 -12.93 -3.86 -2.94
C ILE A 63 -14.26 -4.56 -2.63
N ARG A 64 -14.30 -5.89 -2.71
CA ARG A 64 -15.53 -6.65 -2.43
C ARG A 64 -16.00 -6.44 -1.00
N GLN A 65 -15.09 -6.50 -0.02
CA GLN A 65 -15.41 -6.26 1.38
C GLN A 65 -15.91 -4.84 1.62
N ALA A 66 -15.27 -3.84 1.00
CA ALA A 66 -15.73 -2.46 1.11
C ALA A 66 -17.16 -2.29 0.60
N LYS A 67 -17.50 -2.93 -0.53
CA LYS A 67 -18.85 -2.93 -1.08
C LYS A 67 -19.86 -3.65 -0.18
N GLU A 68 -19.52 -4.82 0.35
CA GLU A 68 -20.38 -5.55 1.28
C GLU A 68 -20.67 -4.72 2.55
N LEU A 69 -19.67 -3.97 3.04
CA LEU A 69 -19.83 -3.10 4.20
C LEU A 69 -20.72 -1.87 3.91
N GLU A 70 -20.60 -1.31 2.71
CA GLU A 70 -21.45 -0.21 2.22
C GLU A 70 -22.91 -0.66 2.09
N GLU A 71 -23.16 -1.84 1.51
CA GLU A 71 -24.51 -2.42 1.41
C GLU A 71 -25.16 -2.65 2.78
N ILE A 72 -24.38 -3.08 3.79
CA ILE A 72 -24.88 -3.21 5.17
C ILE A 72 -25.18 -1.84 5.77
N ALA A 73 -24.31 -0.85 5.57
CA ALA A 73 -24.51 0.50 6.10
C ALA A 73 -25.78 1.15 5.54
N ASP A 74 -26.11 0.91 4.27
CA ASP A 74 -27.33 1.41 3.63
C ASP A 74 -28.62 0.74 4.12
N MET A 75 -28.54 -0.41 4.81
CA MET A 75 -29.71 -1.12 5.36
C MET A 75 -30.15 -0.61 6.75
N PHE A 76 -29.34 0.20 7.43
CA PHE A 76 -29.61 0.74 8.77
C PHE A 76 -29.90 2.25 8.73
#